data_AF-A0A432FHB6-F1
#
_entry.id   AF-A0A432FHB6-F1
#
_cell.length_a   1.000
_cell.length_b   1.000
_cell.length_c   1.000
_cell.angle_alpha   90.00
_cell.angle_beta   90.00
_cell.angle_gamma   90.00
#
_symmetry.space_group_name_H-M   'P 1'
#
loop_
_entity.id
_entity.type
_entity.pdbx_description
1 polymer ?
#
loop_
_entity_poly.entity_id
_entity_poly.type
_entity_poly.pdbx_seq_one_letter_code
_entity_poly.pdbx_strand_id
1 'polypeptide(L)'
;KMVIDASGHDSVAVKRLVDRNMIEWKGMNPMWVENGEEHVVEKTGEVYPGLVIAGMSVTETHGLARMGPTFGSMLYSGKKAAEITDQKIKEIDHKIPKKV
;
A
#
# COMPACT_ATOMS: atom_id res chain seq x y z
N LYS A 1 -1.95 -16.42 1.83
CA LYS A 1 -1.78 -15.65 0.57
C LYS A 1 -2.06 -14.19 0.88
N MET A 2 -1.36 -13.27 0.22
CA MET A 2 -1.50 -11.82 0.39
C MET A 2 -1.76 -11.17 -0.97
N VAL A 3 -2.43 -10.01 -0.98
CA VAL A 3 -2.64 -9.17 -2.16
C VAL A 3 -1.86 -7.87 -1.99
N ILE A 4 -1.23 -7.38 -3.06
CA ILE A 4 -0.60 -6.06 -3.11
C ILE A 4 -1.37 -5.21 -4.12
N ASP A 5 -1.93 -4.08 -3.68
CA ASP A 5 -2.51 -3.07 -4.56
C ASP A 5 -1.43 -2.07 -4.99
N ALA A 6 -1.04 -2.19 -6.26
CA ALA A 6 -0.14 -1.28 -6.96
C ALA A 6 -0.83 -0.70 -8.21
N SER A 7 -2.16 -0.54 -8.18
CA SER A 7 -2.96 -0.02 -9.30
C SER A 7 -2.84 1.49 -9.50
N GLY A 8 -1.96 2.16 -8.74
CA GLY A 8 -1.67 3.57 -8.87
C GLY A 8 -2.77 4.43 -8.28
N HIS A 9 -3.07 5.55 -8.94
CA HIS A 9 -4.07 6.53 -8.50
C HIS A 9 -5.49 5.97 -8.34
N ASP A 10 -5.80 4.88 -9.04
CA ASP A 10 -7.14 4.31 -8.97
C ASP A 10 -7.38 3.54 -7.67
N SER A 11 -6.33 3.03 -7.03
CA SER A 11 -6.40 2.23 -5.79
C SER A 11 -7.52 1.19 -5.83
N VAL A 12 -7.55 0.38 -6.89
CA VAL A 12 -8.67 -0.48 -7.26
C VAL A 12 -9.08 -1.44 -6.15
N ALA A 13 -8.14 -2.12 -5.50
CA ALA A 13 -8.47 -3.07 -4.44
C ALA A 13 -8.88 -2.35 -3.15
N VAL A 14 -8.21 -1.24 -2.83
CA VAL A 14 -8.60 -0.35 -1.71
C VAL A 14 -10.03 0.15 -1.89
N LYS A 15 -10.39 0.66 -3.08
CA LYS A 15 -11.75 1.18 -3.36
C LYS A 15 -12.83 0.12 -3.14
N ARG A 16 -12.57 -1.15 -3.45
CA ARG A 16 -13.52 -2.24 -3.16
C ARG A 16 -13.78 -2.46 -1.67
N LEU A 17 -12.81 -2.13 -0.80
CA LEU A 17 -13.00 -2.15 0.65
C LEU A 17 -13.69 -0.87 1.16
N VAL A 18 -13.43 0.27 0.53
CA VAL A 18 -14.12 1.54 0.79
C VAL A 18 -15.61 1.42 0.49
N ASP A 19 -15.98 0.81 -0.66
CA ASP A 19 -17.37 0.53 -1.06
C ASP A 19 -18.14 -0.29 0.00
N ARG A 20 -17.42 -0.99 0.88
CA ARG A 20 -17.95 -1.84 1.96
C ARG A 20 -17.82 -1.20 3.34
N ASN A 21 -17.39 0.05 3.44
CA ASN A 21 -17.12 0.77 4.68
C ASN A 21 -16.10 0.06 5.59
N MET A 22 -15.11 -0.62 5.00
CA MET A 22 -14.12 -1.39 5.75
C MET A 22 -12.83 -0.62 6.01
N ILE A 23 -12.53 0.38 5.17
CA ILE A 23 -11.40 1.29 5.30
C ILE A 23 -11.79 2.70 4.84
N GLU A 24 -11.11 3.71 5.37
CA GLU A 24 -11.23 5.09 4.90
C GLU A 24 -10.32 5.35 3.71
N TRP A 25 -10.76 6.22 2.80
CA TRP A 25 -9.98 6.72 1.67
C TRP A 25 -9.94 8.23 1.71
N LYS A 26 -8.75 8.80 1.86
CA LYS A 26 -8.57 10.24 2.08
C LYS A 26 -8.49 11.04 0.78
N GLY A 27 -8.03 10.39 -0.30
CA GLY A 27 -7.78 11.04 -1.59
C GLY A 27 -6.49 11.87 -1.56
N MET A 28 -5.80 11.90 -2.69
CA MET A 28 -4.50 12.56 -2.83
C MET A 28 -4.54 14.09 -2.63
N ASN A 29 -3.50 14.61 -1.95
CA ASN A 29 -3.27 16.04 -1.76
C ASN A 29 -2.48 16.68 -2.92
N PRO A 30 -2.47 18.03 -3.02
CA PRO A 30 -1.68 18.76 -4.02
C PRO A 30 -0.19 18.42 -4.00
N MET A 31 0.51 18.80 -5.07
CA MET A 31 1.91 18.42 -5.28
C MET A 31 2.86 19.06 -4.27
N TRP A 32 3.68 18.21 -3.64
CA TRP A 32 4.85 18.58 -2.85
C TRP A 32 5.83 17.42 -2.94
N VAL A 33 6.87 17.58 -3.75
CA VAL A 33 7.73 16.47 -4.21
C VAL A 33 8.46 15.77 -3.07
N GLU A 34 9.23 16.52 -2.30
CA GLU A 34 10.05 15.99 -1.20
C GLU A 34 9.17 15.27 -0.15
N ASN A 35 8.09 15.93 0.27
CA ASN A 35 7.13 15.37 1.20
C ASN A 35 6.44 14.11 0.62
N GLY A 36 6.02 14.15 -0.64
CA GLY A 36 5.34 13.04 -1.30
C GLY A 36 6.21 11.79 -1.42
N GLU A 37 7.47 11.96 -1.84
CA GLU A 37 8.39 10.82 -2.02
C GLU A 37 8.71 10.11 -0.70
N GLU A 38 9.01 10.86 0.35
CA GLU A 38 9.29 10.31 1.68
C GLU A 38 8.08 9.57 2.24
N HIS A 39 6.92 10.24 2.28
CA HIS A 39 5.73 9.68 2.93
C HIS A 39 5.17 8.47 2.19
N VAL A 40 5.30 8.36 0.86
CA VAL A 40 4.87 7.15 0.15
C VAL A 40 5.65 5.93 0.63
N VAL A 41 6.97 6.04 0.76
CA VAL A 41 7.78 4.93 1.24
C VAL A 41 7.45 4.63 2.71
N GLU A 42 7.32 5.65 3.55
CA GLU A 42 6.99 5.48 4.97
C GLU A 42 5.64 4.79 5.19
N LYS A 43 4.61 5.22 4.46
CA LYS A 43 3.23 4.74 4.63
C LYS A 43 2.91 3.46 3.85
N THR A 44 3.84 2.98 3.02
CA THR A 44 3.71 1.67 2.37
C THR A 44 3.54 0.56 3.41
N GLY A 45 2.48 -0.24 3.29
CA GLY A 45 2.19 -1.30 4.26
C GLY A 45 0.82 -1.95 4.09
N GLU A 46 0.43 -2.75 5.08
CA GLU A 46 -0.87 -3.41 5.14
C GLU A 46 -1.94 -2.43 5.63
N VAL A 47 -2.99 -2.23 4.83
CA VAL A 47 -4.12 -1.34 5.15
C VAL A 47 -5.37 -2.09 5.61
N TYR A 48 -5.44 -3.37 5.28
CA TYR A 48 -6.49 -4.28 5.69
C TYR A 48 -5.91 -5.69 5.77
N PRO A 49 -6.35 -6.57 6.71
CA PRO A 49 -5.84 -7.93 6.79
C PRO A 49 -5.83 -8.65 5.43
N GLY A 50 -4.62 -8.96 4.93
CA GLY A 50 -4.43 -9.60 3.64
C GLY A 50 -4.21 -8.66 2.45
N LEU A 51 -4.26 -7.34 2.63
CA LEU A 51 -4.08 -6.32 1.59
C LEU A 51 -2.98 -5.31 1.96
N VAL A 52 -1.89 -5.37 1.22
CA VAL A 52 -0.79 -4.40 1.23
C VAL A 52 -0.99 -3.41 0.09
N ILE A 53 -0.57 -2.16 0.27
CA ILE A 53 -0.60 -1.10 -0.74
C ILE A 53 0.80 -0.62 -1.08
N ALA A 54 1.04 -0.25 -2.33
CA ALA A 54 2.32 0.28 -2.81
C ALA A 54 2.14 1.39 -3.86
N GLY A 55 3.18 2.22 -4.03
CA GLY A 55 3.22 3.32 -4.99
C GLY A 55 2.12 4.35 -4.75
N MET A 56 1.53 4.87 -5.84
CA MET A 56 0.49 5.91 -5.74
C MET A 56 -0.78 5.45 -5.03
N SER A 57 -1.03 4.14 -4.90
CA SER A 57 -2.15 3.66 -4.10
C SER A 57 -1.99 4.02 -2.62
N VAL A 58 -0.75 4.17 -2.14
CA VAL A 58 -0.42 4.68 -0.80
C VAL A 58 -0.80 6.15 -0.67
N THR A 59 -0.45 6.97 -1.66
CA THR A 59 -0.76 8.39 -1.70
C THR A 59 -2.26 8.63 -1.59
N GLU A 60 -3.05 7.94 -2.40
CA GLU A 60 -4.51 8.11 -2.44
C GLU A 60 -5.19 7.60 -1.16
N THR A 61 -4.71 6.48 -0.63
CA THR A 61 -5.30 5.88 0.58
C THR A 61 -5.07 6.77 1.80
N HIS A 62 -3.85 7.31 1.96
CA HIS A 62 -3.47 8.09 3.14
C HIS A 62 -3.56 9.61 2.97
N GLY A 63 -3.93 10.10 1.78
CA GLY A 63 -4.01 11.52 1.48
C GLY A 63 -2.67 12.21 1.55
N LEU A 64 -1.68 11.65 0.86
CA LEU A 64 -0.34 12.22 0.77
C LEU A 64 -0.24 13.18 -0.41
N ALA A 65 0.78 14.02 -0.40
CA ALA A 65 1.10 14.87 -1.54
C ALA A 65 1.60 14.01 -2.73
N ARG A 66 1.25 14.41 -3.95
CA ARG A 66 1.86 13.83 -5.15
C ARG A 66 3.28 14.34 -5.37
N MET A 67 4.12 13.51 -5.98
CA MET A 67 5.53 13.83 -6.27
C MET A 67 5.82 14.28 -7.70
N GLY A 68 4.86 14.19 -8.62
CA GLY A 68 5.09 14.57 -10.02
C GLY A 68 5.90 13.50 -10.78
N PRO A 69 6.74 13.88 -11.76
CA PRO A 69 7.46 12.93 -12.63
C PRO A 69 8.75 12.39 -12.00
N THR A 70 8.71 12.03 -10.71
CA THR A 70 9.79 11.34 -10.00
C THR A 70 9.34 9.93 -9.63
N PHE A 71 10.26 8.96 -9.68
CA PHE A 71 9.92 7.53 -9.57
C PHE A 71 10.74 6.78 -8.51
N GLY A 72 11.64 7.47 -7.78
CA GLY A 72 12.49 6.83 -6.78
C GLY A 72 11.66 6.20 -5.67
N SER A 73 10.74 6.98 -5.10
CA SER A 73 9.79 6.53 -4.09
C SER A 73 8.92 5.34 -4.54
N MET A 74 8.59 5.23 -5.84
CA MET A 74 7.80 4.11 -6.36
C MET A 74 8.56 2.79 -6.23
N LEU A 75 9.85 2.78 -6.57
CA LEU A 75 10.71 1.60 -6.47
C LEU A 75 10.94 1.20 -5.01
N TYR A 76 11.24 2.16 -4.14
CA TYR A 76 11.43 1.90 -2.71
C TYR A 76 10.14 1.44 -2.02
N SER A 77 8.99 2.00 -2.40
CA SER A 77 7.68 1.54 -1.95
C SER A 77 7.44 0.09 -2.39
N GLY A 78 7.64 -0.25 -3.66
CA GLY A 78 7.49 -1.63 -4.14
C GLY A 78 8.38 -2.63 -3.40
N LYS A 79 9.65 -2.26 -3.15
CA LYS A 79 10.59 -3.07 -2.36
C LYS A 79 10.07 -3.30 -0.94
N LYS A 80 9.67 -2.24 -0.24
CA LYS A 80 9.14 -2.34 1.12
C LYS A 80 7.85 -3.16 1.18
N ALA A 81 6.95 -3.01 0.20
CA ALA A 81 5.73 -3.81 0.11
C ALA A 81 6.04 -5.31 -0.04
N ALA A 82 7.06 -5.67 -0.83
CA ALA A 82 7.51 -7.06 -0.95
C ALA A 82 8.06 -7.62 0.37
N GLU A 83 8.90 -6.85 1.07
CA GLU A 83 9.46 -7.23 2.39
C GLU A 83 8.37 -7.45 3.43
N ILE A 84 7.41 -6.52 3.53
CA ILE A 84 6.24 -6.64 4.44
C ILE A 84 5.40 -7.86 4.06
N THR A 85 5.16 -8.08 2.76
CA THR A 85 4.35 -9.19 2.29
C THR A 85 4.98 -10.54 2.61
N ASP A 86 6.29 -10.69 2.42
CA ASP A 86 7.04 -11.91 2.78
C ASP A 86 6.93 -12.21 4.29
N GLN A 87 7.10 -11.19 5.14
CA GLN A 87 6.91 -11.32 6.59
C GLN A 87 5.48 -11.79 6.94
N LYS A 88 4.47 -11.15 6.36
CA LYS A 88 3.05 -11.47 6.61
C LYS A 88 2.67 -12.87 6.14
N ILE A 89 3.17 -13.32 5.00
CA ILE A 89 2.94 -14.69 4.51
C ILE A 89 3.50 -15.71 5.51
N LYS A 90 4.73 -15.49 6.00
CA LYS A 90 5.34 -16.36 7.02
C LYS A 90 4.51 -16.39 8.30
N GLU A 91 4.03 -15.24 8.79
CA GLU A 91 3.17 -15.19 9.98
C GLU A 91 1.87 -15.99 9.81
N ILE A 92 1.24 -15.92 8.63
CA ILE A 92 0.02 -16.68 8.32
C ILE A 92 0.31 -18.18 8.30
N ASP A 93 1.41 -18.60 7.67
CA ASP A 93 1.78 -20.01 7.55
C ASP A 93 2.12 -20.65 8.92
N HIS A 94 2.65 -19.87 9.88
CA HIS A 94 2.91 -20.36 11.24
C HIS A 94 1.65 -20.51 12.09
N LYS A 95 0.56 -19.81 11.75
CA LYS A 95 -0.72 -19.86 12.50
C LYS A 95 -1.63 -21.00 12.05
N ILE A 96 -1.41 -21.56 10.87
CA ILE A 96 -2.23 -22.65 10.33
C ILE A 96 -1.44 -23.96 10.51
N PRO A 97 -1.87 -24.89 11.38
CA PRO A 97 -1.20 -26.19 11.47
C PRO A 97 -1.23 -26.84 10.09
N LYS A 98 -0.05 -27.19 9.57
CA LYS A 98 0.05 -27.93 8.31
C LYS A 98 -0.71 -29.24 8.51
N LYS A 99 -1.78 -29.45 7.74
CA LYS A 99 -2.47 -30.74 7.69
C LYS A 99 -1.42 -31.78 7.27
N VAL A 100 -1.11 -32.68 8.20
CA VAL A 100 -0.35 -33.91 7.96
C VAL A 100 -1.19 -34.81 7.06
#